data_AF-A0A3D1ZG68-F1
#
_entry.id   AF-A0A3D1ZG68-F1
#
_cell.length_a   1.000
_cell.length_b   1.000
_cell.length_c   1.000
_cell.angle_alpha   90.00
_cell.angle_beta   90.00
_cell.angle_gamma   90.00
#
_symmetry.space_group_name_H-M   'P 1'
#
loop_
_entity.id
_entity.type
_entity.pdbx_description
1 polymer ?
#
loop_
_entity_poly.entity_id
_entity_poly.type
_entity_poly.pdbx_seq_one_letter_code
_entity_poly.pdbx_strand_id
1 'polypeptide(L)' 'DVGYTIHLSQSYEEIEAIKRVRGVMPTHYLFANDFLGDRLVAAHCRYVNSSEIALLGQAGSAVS' A
#
# COMPACT_ATOMS: atom_id res chain seq x y z
N ASP A 1 -2.79 -17.77 -13.53
CA ASP A 1 -2.57 -16.37 -13.13
C ASP A 1 -1.24 -16.16 -12.46
N VAL A 2 -0.74 -14.92 -12.48
CA VAL A 2 0.57 -14.50 -11.95
C VAL A 2 0.36 -13.50 -10.82
N GLY A 3 1.09 -13.66 -9.71
CA GLY A 3 1.10 -12.71 -8.59
C GLY A 3 1.97 -11.48 -8.87
N TYR A 4 1.84 -10.42 -8.07
CA TYR A 4 2.63 -9.20 -8.24
C TYR A 4 3.06 -8.61 -6.90
N THR A 5 4.09 -7.76 -6.95
CA THR A 5 4.71 -7.18 -5.76
C THR A 5 4.95 -5.68 -5.92
N ILE A 6 4.98 -4.97 -4.80
CA ILE A 6 5.40 -3.57 -4.74
C ILE A 6 6.10 -3.31 -3.40
N HIS A 7 7.05 -2.37 -3.37
CA HIS A 7 7.55 -1.82 -2.11
C HIS A 7 6.53 -0.77 -1.65
N LEU A 8 6.05 -0.88 -0.40
CA LEU A 8 4.99 -0.01 0.09
C LEU A 8 5.32 0.54 1.47
N SER A 9 5.22 1.86 1.61
CA SER A 9 5.40 2.58 2.88
C SER A 9 6.69 2.19 3.59
N GLN A 10 7.80 2.14 2.83
CA GLN A 10 9.11 1.69 3.34
C GLN A 10 9.84 2.77 4.12
N SER A 11 9.65 4.05 3.77
CA SER A 11 10.36 5.20 4.37
C SER A 11 9.46 6.42 4.51
N TYR A 12 9.82 7.35 5.41
CA TYR A 12 9.10 8.61 5.56
C TYR A 12 9.18 9.49 4.30
N GLU A 13 10.30 9.43 3.55
CA GLU A 13 10.43 10.18 2.29
C GLU A 13 9.39 9.72 1.25
N GLU A 14 9.12 8.42 1.17
CA GLU A 14 8.05 7.88 0.31
C GLU A 14 6.69 8.45 0.72
N ILE A 15 6.35 8.37 2.02
CA ILE A 15 5.07 8.87 2.53
C ILE A 15 4.89 10.34 2.18
N GLU A 16 5.89 11.18 2.43
CA GLU A 16 5.81 12.61 2.18
C GLU A 16 5.81 12.94 0.68
N ALA A 17 6.54 12.19 -0.15
CA ALA A 17 6.49 12.33 -1.60
C ALA A 17 5.10 12.01 -2.16
N ILE A 18 4.49 10.92 -1.72
CA ILE A 18 3.15 10.54 -2.17
C ILE A 18 2.10 11.52 -1.65
N LYS A 19 2.15 11.96 -0.39
CA LYS A 19 1.24 12.99 0.13
C LYS A 19 1.36 14.29 -0.65
N ARG A 20 2.57 14.69 -1.05
CA ARG A 20 2.80 15.89 -1.87
C ARG A 20 2.19 15.79 -3.26
N VAL A 21 2.33 14.64 -3.92
CA VAL A 21 1.93 14.46 -5.34
C VAL A 21 0.48 14.01 -5.48
N ARG A 22 -0.03 13.23 -4.51
CA ARG A 22 -1.34 12.56 -4.57
C ARG A 22 -2.32 13.00 -3.49
N GLY A 23 -1.87 13.73 -2.47
CA GLY A 23 -2.73 14.24 -1.38
C GLY A 23 -3.22 13.17 -0.40
N VAL A 24 -2.80 11.92 -0.56
CA VAL A 24 -3.25 10.76 0.25
C VAL A 24 -2.05 9.90 0.65
N MET A 25 -2.27 8.94 1.55
CA MET A 25 -1.26 7.94 1.89
C MET A 25 -1.04 6.93 0.74
N PRO A 26 0.15 6.33 0.60
CA PRO A 26 0.44 5.35 -0.46
C PRO A 26 -0.58 4.22 -0.57
N THR A 27 -0.95 3.59 0.55
CA THR A 27 -1.92 2.48 0.54
C THR A 27 -3.31 2.94 0.08
N HIS A 28 -3.73 4.15 0.48
CA HIS A 28 -5.02 4.71 0.05
C HIS A 28 -5.00 5.05 -1.44
N TYR A 29 -3.88 5.53 -1.96
CA TYR A 29 -3.70 5.76 -3.40
C TYR A 29 -3.82 4.45 -4.18
N LEU A 30 -3.17 3.38 -3.74
CA LEU A 30 -3.25 2.07 -4.38
C LEU A 30 -4.67 1.48 -4.31
N PHE A 31 -5.35 1.63 -3.18
CA PHE A 31 -6.74 1.19 -3.01
C PHE A 31 -7.69 1.92 -3.97
N ALA A 32 -7.58 3.24 -4.08
CA ALA A 32 -8.43 4.05 -4.96
C ALA A 32 -8.22 3.79 -6.46
N ASN A 33 -7.15 3.07 -6.83
CA ASN A 33 -6.81 2.72 -8.21
C ASN A 33 -6.86 1.19 -8.46
N ASP A 34 -7.59 0.44 -7.62
CA ASP A 34 -7.79 -1.01 -7.76
C ASP A 34 -6.48 -1.82 -7.86
N PHE A 35 -5.39 -1.34 -7.26
CA PHE A 35 -4.10 -2.01 -7.28
C PHE A 35 -3.94 -3.02 -6.14
N LEU A 36 -4.68 -2.86 -5.04
CA LEU A 36 -4.67 -3.84 -3.95
C LEU A 36 -5.47 -5.08 -4.36
N GLY A 37 -5.10 -6.25 -3.83
CA GLY A 37 -5.82 -7.50 -4.08
C GLY A 37 -5.16 -8.71 -3.45
N ASP A 38 -5.82 -9.86 -3.58
CA ASP A 38 -5.38 -11.17 -3.05
C ASP A 38 -4.13 -11.74 -3.72
N ARG A 39 -3.77 -11.20 -4.89
CA ARG A 39 -2.54 -11.54 -5.64
C ARG A 39 -1.35 -10.62 -5.35
N LEU A 40 -1.54 -9.59 -4.54
CA LEU A 40 -0.47 -8.64 -4.17
C LEU A 40 0.31 -9.14 -2.95
N VAL A 41 1.64 -9.11 -3.02
CA VAL A 41 2.54 -9.11 -1.86
C VAL A 41 3.20 -7.73 -1.73
N ALA A 42 2.81 -6.96 -0.72
CA ALA A 42 3.38 -5.65 -0.42
C ALA A 42 4.59 -5.77 0.51
N ALA A 43 5.77 -5.39 0.02
CA ALA A 43 7.00 -5.46 0.79
C ALA A 43 7.12 -4.29 1.77
N HIS A 44 7.68 -4.58 2.95
CA HIS A 44 7.94 -3.70 4.09
C HIS A 44 6.70 -3.32 4.89
N CYS A 45 5.80 -2.52 4.31
CA CYS A 45 4.67 -1.92 5.02
C CYS A 45 5.06 -1.34 6.39
N ARG A 46 6.24 -0.69 6.46
CA ARG A 46 6.86 -0.28 7.74
C ARG A 46 6.12 0.89 8.37
N TYR A 47 5.66 1.82 7.55
CA TYR A 47 5.00 3.05 7.97
C TYR A 47 3.55 3.07 7.48
N VAL A 48 2.73 2.19 8.03
CA VAL A 48 1.28 2.13 7.78
C VAL A 48 0.49 2.47 9.04
N ASN A 49 -0.63 3.17 8.87
CA ASN A 49 -1.57 3.44 9.96
C ASN A 49 -2.73 2.43 10.01
N SER A 50 -3.60 2.53 11.01
CA SER A 50 -4.73 1.61 11.20
C SER A 50 -5.70 1.56 10.02
N SER A 51 -5.93 2.67 9.30
CA SER A 51 -6.82 2.63 8.14
C SER A 51 -6.15 1.97 6.93
N GLU A 52 -4.84 2.12 6.75
CA GLU A 52 -4.09 1.41 5.71
C GLU A 52 -4.05 -0.10 5.97
N ILE A 53 -3.87 -0.51 7.23
CA ILE A 53 -3.93 -1.93 7.64
C ILE A 53 -5.32 -2.50 7.31
N ALA A 54 -6.39 -1.75 7.60
CA ALA A 54 -7.75 -2.18 7.29
C ALA A 54 -7.97 -2.36 5.78
N LEU A 55 -7.44 -1.46 4.94
CA LEU A 55 -7.53 -1.56 3.48
C LEU A 55 -6.76 -2.78 2.93
N LEU A 56 -5.54 -3.03 3.41
CA LEU A 56 -4.75 -4.20 3.02
C LEU A 56 -5.49 -5.50 3.40
N GLY A 57 -6.06 -5.56 4.60
CA GLY A 57 -6.85 -6.70 5.05
C GLY A 57 -8.14 -6.90 4.26
N GLN A 58 -8.88 -5.81 3.96
CA GLN A 58 -10.08 -5.85 3.14
C GLN A 58 -9.78 -6.35 1.72
N ALA A 59 -8.65 -5.93 1.14
CA ALA A 59 -8.24 -6.34 -0.20
C ALA A 59 -7.63 -7.76 -0.26
N GLY A 60 -7.34 -8.38 0.90
CA GLY A 60 -6.68 -9.68 0.95
C GLY A 60 -5.20 -9.66 0.57
N SER A 61 -4.56 -8.48 0.59
CA SER A 61 -3.14 -8.35 0.22
C SER A 61 -2.23 -8.95 1.29
N ALA A 62 -1.20 -9.66 0.85
CA ALA A 62 -0.17 -10.18 1.73
C ALA A 62 0.91 -9.12 1.99
N VAL A 63 1.60 -9.24 3.12
CA VAL A 63 2.72 -8.37 3.52
C VAL A 63 3.98 -9.21 3.72
N SER A 64 5.12 -8.73 3.26
CA SER A 64 6.44 -9.37 3.43
C SER A 64 7.49 -8.44 4.04
#